data_AF-A0A6M3IT01-F1
#
_entry.id   AF-A0A6M3IT01-F1
#
_cell.length_a   1.000
_cell.length_b   1.000
_cell.length_c   1.000
_cell.angle_alpha   90.00
_cell.angle_beta   90.00
_cell.angle_gamma   90.00
#
_symmetry.space_group_name_H-M   'P 1'
#
loop_
_entity.id
_entity.type
_entity.pdbx_description
1 polymer ?
#
loop_
_entity_poly.entity_id
_entity_poly.type
_entity_poly.pdbx_seq_one_letter_code
_entity_poly.pdbx_strand_id
1 'polypeptide(L)'
;MSTYDKAKKDIEEIMNIMDGINLDDIKTNGFSIRCGNKVLHLKMVSEKSLEDVENELRNEFAKKLTDKINFIKTNIGNKINEMTEFVHRIKVEYVKKEKDLNDKLNNTSMMPDISYHKHAVRGISVVKSDEMDGLVWLIRGIYWPKYVDGVKIEPKFSKKMISPIIITIWTKRDKITTVSTHEPIGLNYFDHYHQSKPDCWGSWSYDRKWKTADDIIKIAEKAQAVLENINTLSVVSHNPRSLPRLATVNRYLIKDNKIDDIKNVSNNLKRVGIRDDNLTSDNVWSI
;
A
#
# COMPACT_ATOMS: atom_id res chain seq x y z
N MET A 1 -66.39 61.42 71.91
CA MET A 1 -65.46 60.34 72.29
C MET A 1 -65.03 59.65 71.02
N SER A 2 -63.78 59.86 70.61
CA SER A 2 -63.23 59.39 69.33
C SER A 2 -63.10 57.87 69.34
N THR A 3 -63.14 57.22 68.17
CA THR A 3 -62.85 55.78 68.01
C THR A 3 -61.51 55.39 68.66
N TYR A 4 -60.58 56.35 68.70
CA TYR A 4 -59.29 56.24 69.39
C TYR A 4 -59.42 56.14 70.92
N ASP A 5 -60.34 56.88 71.53
CA ASP A 5 -60.55 56.88 72.98
C ASP A 5 -61.21 55.59 73.47
N LYS A 6 -62.06 54.97 72.62
CA LYS A 6 -62.60 53.63 72.87
C LYS A 6 -61.52 52.57 72.76
N ALA A 7 -60.73 52.59 71.68
CA ALA A 7 -59.63 51.65 71.49
C ALA A 7 -58.61 51.71 72.62
N LYS A 8 -58.30 52.90 73.14
CA LYS A 8 -57.39 53.06 74.28
C LYS A 8 -57.94 52.43 75.56
N LYS A 9 -59.24 52.60 75.83
CA LYS A 9 -59.90 52.03 77.00
C LYS A 9 -59.98 50.49 76.92
N ASP A 10 -60.26 49.95 75.73
CA ASP A 10 -60.29 48.51 75.48
C ASP A 10 -58.87 47.90 75.61
N ILE A 11 -57.82 48.62 75.17
CA ILE A 11 -56.42 48.22 75.36
C ILE A 11 -56.02 48.24 76.85
N GLU A 12 -56.44 49.24 77.61
CA GLU A 12 -56.19 49.31 79.06
C GLU A 12 -56.93 48.19 79.83
N GLU A 13 -58.15 47.81 79.42
CA GLU A 13 -58.85 46.64 79.98
C GLU A 13 -58.15 45.32 79.63
N ILE A 14 -57.68 45.14 78.40
CA ILE A 14 -56.95 43.93 77.98
C ILE A 14 -55.60 43.82 78.69
N MET A 15 -54.86 44.91 78.83
CA MET A 15 -53.58 44.94 79.55
C MET A 15 -53.75 44.62 81.03
N ASN A 16 -54.82 45.12 81.68
CA ASN A 16 -55.13 44.74 83.06
C ASN A 16 -55.52 43.27 83.22
N ILE A 17 -56.11 42.63 82.21
CA ILE A 17 -56.36 41.19 82.20
C ILE A 17 -55.05 40.41 82.01
N MET A 18 -54.11 40.92 81.19
CA MET A 18 -52.81 40.29 80.97
C MET A 18 -51.87 40.39 82.18
N ASP A 19 -51.88 41.51 82.90
CA ASP A 19 -51.06 41.71 84.11
C ASP A 19 -51.58 40.94 85.34
N GLY A 20 -52.82 40.43 85.28
CA GLY A 20 -53.40 39.54 86.28
C GLY A 20 -53.13 38.05 86.08
N ILE A 21 -52.51 37.65 84.96
CA ILE A 21 -52.20 36.25 84.65
C ILE A 21 -50.78 35.95 85.11
N ASN A 22 -50.66 35.26 86.25
CA ASN A 22 -49.38 34.74 86.72
C ASN A 22 -48.94 33.60 85.77
N LEU A 23 -47.81 33.79 85.08
CA LEU A 23 -47.26 32.86 84.07
C LEU A 23 -46.95 31.45 84.61
N ASP A 24 -46.89 31.29 85.94
CA ASP A 24 -46.69 29.99 86.61
C ASP A 24 -47.94 29.09 86.65
N ASP A 25 -49.13 29.58 86.29
CA ASP A 25 -50.38 28.79 86.23
C ASP A 25 -50.69 28.18 84.86
N ILE A 26 -49.92 28.49 83.80
CA ILE A 26 -50.12 27.90 82.47
C ILE A 26 -49.36 26.56 82.37
N LYS A 27 -49.86 25.52 83.05
CA LYS A 27 -49.49 24.13 82.76
C LYS A 27 -50.37 23.58 81.63
N THR A 28 -49.81 23.42 80.44
CA THR A 28 -50.47 22.84 79.28
C THR A 28 -50.72 21.34 79.46
N ASN A 29 -51.93 20.98 79.87
CA ASN A 29 -52.39 19.58 79.92
C ASN A 29 -52.97 19.12 78.57
N GLY A 30 -52.08 18.89 77.59
CA GLY A 30 -52.35 18.06 76.40
C GLY A 30 -53.39 18.56 75.38
N PHE A 31 -53.14 18.25 74.10
CA PHE A 31 -54.11 18.49 73.01
C PHE A 31 -54.94 17.22 72.77
N SER A 32 -56.26 17.37 72.68
CA SER A 32 -57.17 16.28 72.31
C SER A 32 -57.82 16.56 70.96
N ILE A 33 -57.72 15.61 70.03
CA ILE A 33 -58.37 15.69 68.72
C ILE A 33 -59.53 14.69 68.69
N ARG A 34 -60.72 15.16 68.32
CA ARG A 34 -61.90 14.30 68.13
C ARG A 34 -61.91 13.77 66.71
N CYS A 35 -61.88 12.45 66.56
CA CYS A 35 -62.02 11.78 65.27
C CYS A 35 -63.25 10.86 65.34
N GLY A 36 -64.31 11.25 64.62
CA GLY A 36 -65.61 10.58 64.69
C GLY A 36 -66.16 10.55 66.13
N ASN A 37 -66.44 9.35 66.61
CA ASN A 37 -67.03 9.05 67.91
C ASN A 37 -66.01 8.74 69.02
N LYS A 38 -64.71 9.01 68.81
CA LYS A 38 -63.66 8.85 69.84
C LYS A 38 -62.86 10.15 70.03
N VAL A 39 -62.44 10.39 71.26
CA VAL A 39 -61.53 11.48 71.63
C VAL A 39 -60.15 10.89 71.89
N LEU A 40 -59.16 11.30 71.09
CA LEU A 40 -57.78 10.86 71.23
C LEU A 40 -56.99 11.93 72.01
N HIS A 41 -56.46 11.55 73.16
CA HIS A 41 -55.54 12.39 73.93
C HIS A 41 -54.13 12.18 73.41
N LEU A 42 -53.57 13.19 72.74
CA LEU A 42 -52.21 13.12 72.21
C LEU A 42 -51.24 13.36 73.37
N LYS A 43 -50.50 12.31 73.74
CA LYS A 43 -49.40 12.38 74.69
C LYS A 43 -48.10 12.55 73.90
N MET A 44 -47.29 13.55 74.21
CA MET A 44 -45.92 13.63 73.66
C MET A 44 -45.16 12.36 74.04
N VAL A 45 -44.69 11.62 73.04
CA VAL A 45 -43.91 10.38 73.22
C VAL A 45 -42.40 10.66 73.15
N SER A 46 -41.98 11.60 72.31
CA SER A 46 -40.60 12.08 72.23
C SER A 46 -40.57 13.47 71.59
N GLU A 47 -39.75 14.36 72.13
CA GLU A 47 -39.44 15.67 71.55
C GLU A 47 -38.09 15.57 70.84
N LYS A 48 -38.05 15.89 69.55
CA LYS A 48 -36.80 16.13 68.80
C LYS A 48 -36.80 17.60 68.41
N SER A 49 -35.69 18.28 68.57
CA SER A 49 -35.59 19.67 68.13
C SER A 49 -35.66 19.71 66.58
N LEU A 50 -36.24 20.79 66.04
CA LEU A 50 -36.26 21.02 64.59
C LEU A 50 -34.84 21.04 63.99
N GLU A 51 -33.85 21.50 64.76
CA GLU A 51 -32.44 21.52 64.38
C GLU A 51 -31.86 20.10 64.24
N ASP A 52 -32.27 19.15 65.09
CA ASP A 52 -31.80 17.76 65.01
C ASP A 52 -32.32 17.04 63.76
N VAL A 53 -33.59 17.29 63.40
CA VAL A 53 -34.21 16.74 62.19
C VAL A 53 -33.60 17.36 60.94
N GLU A 54 -33.32 18.68 60.95
CA GLU A 54 -32.67 19.37 59.85
C GLU A 54 -31.22 18.87 59.65
N ASN A 55 -30.49 18.63 60.74
CA ASN A 55 -29.14 18.07 60.69
C ASN A 55 -29.14 16.61 60.18
N GLU A 56 -30.09 15.76 60.60
CA GLU A 56 -30.28 14.41 60.05
C GLU A 56 -30.52 14.45 58.53
N LEU A 57 -31.43 15.31 58.07
CA LEU A 57 -31.74 15.45 56.64
C LEU A 57 -30.55 16.00 55.85
N ARG A 58 -29.86 17.04 56.35
CA ARG A 58 -28.66 17.59 55.70
C ARG A 58 -27.57 16.54 55.56
N ASN A 59 -27.34 15.71 56.58
CA ASN A 59 -26.37 14.63 56.54
C ASN A 59 -26.78 13.52 55.54
N GLU A 60 -28.06 13.16 55.48
CA GLU A 60 -28.57 12.17 54.51
C GLU A 60 -28.42 12.68 53.06
N PHE A 61 -28.76 13.94 52.80
CA PHE A 61 -28.59 14.56 51.50
C PHE A 61 -27.12 14.71 51.12
N ALA A 62 -26.25 15.11 52.05
CA ALA A 62 -24.81 15.20 51.82
C ALA A 62 -24.22 13.83 51.45
N LYS A 63 -24.66 12.76 52.11
CA LYS A 63 -24.25 11.39 51.79
C LYS A 63 -24.71 10.97 50.39
N LYS A 64 -26.00 11.16 50.06
CA LYS A 64 -26.54 10.87 48.71
C LYS A 64 -25.84 11.66 47.61
N LEU A 65 -25.50 12.93 47.87
CA LEU A 65 -24.75 13.78 46.94
C LEU A 65 -23.34 13.23 46.72
N THR A 66 -22.67 12.83 47.79
CA THR A 66 -21.32 12.23 47.74
C THR A 66 -21.33 10.94 46.94
N ASP A 67 -22.32 10.06 47.17
CA ASP A 67 -22.49 8.80 46.45
C ASP A 67 -22.74 9.04 44.96
N LYS A 68 -23.60 10.01 44.61
CA LYS A 68 -23.85 10.42 43.22
C LYS A 68 -22.60 10.98 42.55
N ILE A 69 -21.84 11.83 43.24
CA ILE A 69 -20.58 12.39 42.71
C ILE A 69 -19.57 11.28 42.46
N ASN A 70 -19.43 10.32 43.37
CA ASN A 70 -18.51 9.19 43.20
C ASN A 70 -18.92 8.28 42.05
N PHE A 71 -20.23 8.03 41.89
CA PHE A 71 -20.77 7.29 40.75
C PHE A 71 -20.46 7.99 39.42
N ILE A 72 -20.69 9.31 39.34
CA ILE A 72 -20.39 10.11 38.15
C ILE A 72 -18.89 10.06 37.85
N LYS A 73 -18.01 10.27 38.84
CA LYS A 73 -16.55 10.20 38.68
C LYS A 73 -16.11 8.84 38.15
N THR A 74 -16.67 7.76 38.69
CA THR A 74 -16.35 6.39 38.27
C THR A 74 -16.76 6.14 36.82
N ASN A 75 -17.97 6.54 36.43
CA ASN A 75 -18.43 6.40 35.05
C ASN A 75 -17.62 7.25 34.07
N ILE A 76 -17.26 8.47 34.44
CA ILE A 76 -16.38 9.32 33.62
C ILE A 76 -15.00 8.66 33.49
N GLY A 77 -14.43 8.16 34.59
CA GLY A 77 -13.15 7.46 34.58
C GLY A 77 -13.16 6.23 33.66
N ASN A 78 -14.19 5.40 33.76
CA ASN A 78 -14.36 4.23 32.89
C ASN A 78 -14.45 4.63 31.41
N LYS A 79 -15.21 5.67 31.09
CA LYS A 79 -15.39 6.12 29.70
C LYS A 79 -14.12 6.74 29.12
N ILE A 80 -13.33 7.45 29.94
CA ILE A 80 -12.01 7.95 29.55
C ILE A 80 -11.05 6.77 29.30
N ASN A 81 -11.07 5.74 30.15
CA ASN A 81 -10.27 4.54 29.95
C ASN A 81 -10.66 3.80 28.66
N GLU A 82 -11.95 3.63 28.39
CA GLU A 82 -12.43 3.05 27.13
C GLU A 82 -11.96 3.85 25.90
N MET A 83 -12.05 5.19 25.96
CA MET A 83 -11.58 6.06 24.87
C MET A 83 -10.06 5.95 24.67
N THR A 84 -9.29 5.94 25.75
CA THR A 84 -7.82 5.85 25.68
C THR A 84 -7.38 4.49 25.15
N GLU A 85 -8.03 3.39 25.57
CA GLU A 85 -7.80 2.06 25.00
C GLU A 85 -8.17 1.97 23.53
N PHE A 86 -9.28 2.59 23.13
CA PHE A 86 -9.69 2.65 21.73
C PHE A 86 -8.67 3.40 20.85
N VAL A 87 -8.23 4.58 21.29
CA VAL A 87 -7.20 5.36 20.59
C VAL A 87 -5.88 4.58 20.54
N HIS A 88 -5.51 3.89 21.62
CA HIS A 88 -4.30 3.06 21.65
C HIS A 88 -4.38 1.92 20.62
N ARG A 89 -5.51 1.20 20.55
CA ARG A 89 -5.72 0.14 19.54
C ARG A 89 -5.60 0.67 18.12
N ILE A 90 -6.22 1.80 17.82
CA ILE A 90 -6.12 2.45 16.51
C ILE A 90 -4.67 2.78 16.19
N LYS A 91 -3.94 3.40 17.13
CA LYS A 91 -2.53 3.76 16.93
C LYS A 91 -1.67 2.55 16.60
N VAL A 92 -1.84 1.44 17.32
CA VAL A 92 -1.11 0.19 17.06
C VAL A 92 -1.44 -0.37 15.68
N GLU A 93 -2.72 -0.33 15.27
CA GLU A 93 -3.14 -0.80 13.95
C GLU A 93 -2.54 0.07 12.82
N TYR A 94 -2.52 1.39 12.99
CA TYR A 94 -1.90 2.31 12.04
C TYR A 94 -0.41 2.05 11.90
N VAL A 95 0.32 1.91 13.01
CA VAL A 95 1.76 1.61 12.98
C VAL A 95 2.03 0.27 12.27
N LYS A 96 1.19 -0.74 12.50
CA LYS A 96 1.30 -2.03 11.81
C LYS A 96 1.07 -1.88 10.30
N LYS A 97 0.00 -1.18 9.89
CA LYS A 97 -0.29 -0.93 8.47
C LYS A 97 0.81 -0.10 7.80
N GLU A 98 1.33 0.91 8.48
CA GLU A 98 2.43 1.74 7.99
C GLU A 98 3.70 0.90 7.78
N LYS A 99 4.05 0.04 8.74
CA LYS A 99 5.15 -0.91 8.60
C LYS A 99 4.93 -1.86 7.42
N ASP A 100 3.76 -2.49 7.32
CA ASP A 100 3.42 -3.40 6.23
C ASP A 100 3.48 -2.70 4.86
N LEU A 101 3.07 -1.42 4.80
CA LEU A 101 3.12 -0.62 3.58
C LEU A 101 4.56 -0.26 3.21
N ASN A 102 5.38 0.10 4.20
CA ASN A 102 6.79 0.44 4.00
C ASN A 102 7.60 -0.80 3.59
N ASP A 103 7.32 -1.96 4.19
CA ASP A 103 7.88 -3.24 3.78
C ASP A 103 7.44 -3.59 2.35
N LYS A 104 6.18 -3.36 1.98
CA LYS A 104 5.72 -3.51 0.59
C LYS A 104 6.40 -2.53 -0.35
N LEU A 105 6.62 -1.28 0.05
CA LEU A 105 7.26 -0.25 -0.77
C LEU A 105 8.73 -0.57 -1.02
N ASN A 106 9.44 -1.01 0.02
CA ASN A 106 10.82 -1.48 -0.06
C ASN A 106 10.94 -2.76 -0.90
N ASN A 107 9.93 -3.64 -0.84
CA ASN A 107 9.92 -4.89 -1.59
C ASN A 107 9.43 -4.72 -3.04
N THR A 108 8.59 -3.73 -3.35
CA THR A 108 8.13 -3.43 -4.72
C THR A 108 9.24 -2.77 -5.52
N SER A 109 10.33 -3.51 -5.74
CA SER A 109 11.36 -3.32 -6.75
C SER A 109 11.56 -1.85 -7.12
N MET A 110 12.41 -1.14 -6.36
CA MET A 110 12.91 0.18 -6.75
C MET A 110 13.30 0.11 -8.23
N MET A 111 12.68 0.97 -9.04
CA MET A 111 13.05 1.08 -10.45
C MET A 111 14.57 1.27 -10.52
N PRO A 112 15.27 0.47 -11.34
CA PRO A 112 16.71 0.56 -11.44
C PRO A 112 17.10 1.97 -11.90
N ASP A 113 18.24 2.47 -11.44
CA ASP A 113 18.70 3.80 -11.83
C ASP A 113 19.10 3.81 -13.32
N ILE A 114 18.24 4.41 -14.13
CA ILE A 114 18.41 4.53 -15.57
C ILE A 114 18.69 5.99 -15.90
N SER A 115 19.97 6.32 -16.09
CA SER A 115 20.34 7.64 -16.61
C SER A 115 19.97 7.81 -18.09
N TYR A 116 19.45 8.99 -18.44
CA TYR A 116 19.13 9.34 -19.81
C TYR A 116 20.33 9.19 -20.75
N HIS A 117 21.47 9.79 -20.36
CA HIS A 117 22.68 9.87 -21.21
C HIS A 117 23.33 8.53 -21.51
N LYS A 118 23.23 7.54 -20.60
CA LYS A 118 23.92 6.24 -20.77
C LYS A 118 22.99 5.14 -21.28
N HIS A 119 21.75 5.13 -20.82
CA HIS A 119 20.87 3.97 -20.96
C HIS A 119 19.69 4.25 -21.92
N ALA A 120 19.04 5.40 -21.79
CA ALA A 120 17.90 5.75 -22.65
C ALA A 120 18.33 6.01 -24.10
N VAL A 121 19.50 6.65 -24.32
CA VAL A 121 20.10 6.83 -25.65
C VAL A 121 20.39 5.50 -26.34
N ARG A 122 20.70 4.44 -25.57
CA ARG A 122 20.88 3.07 -26.07
C ARG A 122 19.55 2.34 -26.32
N GLY A 123 18.42 3.02 -26.18
CA GLY A 123 17.09 2.50 -26.49
C GLY A 123 16.51 1.57 -25.43
N ILE A 124 16.92 1.71 -24.17
CA ILE A 124 16.39 0.93 -23.04
C ILE A 124 15.21 1.67 -22.40
N SER A 125 14.14 0.92 -22.18
CA SER A 125 13.04 1.30 -21.31
C SER A 125 12.79 0.18 -20.31
N VAL A 126 12.37 0.53 -19.09
CA VAL A 126 11.99 -0.44 -18.07
C VAL A 126 10.54 -0.22 -17.65
N VAL A 127 9.79 -1.31 -17.60
CA VAL A 127 8.39 -1.33 -17.23
C VAL A 127 8.21 -2.27 -16.05
N LYS A 128 7.30 -1.92 -15.15
CA LYS A 128 6.93 -2.79 -14.04
C LYS A 128 6.16 -4.00 -14.57
N SER A 129 6.52 -5.19 -14.14
CA SER A 129 5.76 -6.40 -14.45
C SER A 129 4.52 -6.50 -13.55
N ASP A 130 3.50 -7.24 -14.01
CA ASP A 130 2.36 -7.62 -13.18
C ASP A 130 2.77 -8.58 -12.05
N GLU A 131 3.88 -9.30 -12.21
CA GLU A 131 4.43 -10.13 -11.14
C GLU A 131 5.08 -9.31 -10.02
N MET A 132 4.91 -9.76 -8.77
CA MET A 132 5.61 -9.19 -7.62
C MET A 132 7.13 -9.28 -7.82
N ASP A 133 7.80 -8.14 -7.63
CA ASP A 133 9.24 -7.92 -7.80
C ASP A 133 9.74 -8.14 -9.24
N GLY A 134 8.84 -8.06 -10.23
CA GLY A 134 9.15 -8.25 -11.63
C GLY A 134 9.41 -6.95 -12.38
N LEU A 135 10.45 -6.94 -13.21
CA LEU A 135 10.72 -5.86 -14.18
C LEU A 135 10.83 -6.43 -15.58
N VAL A 136 10.29 -5.69 -16.54
CA VAL A 136 10.37 -5.96 -17.97
C VAL A 136 11.26 -4.91 -18.60
N TRP A 137 12.39 -5.35 -19.14
CA TRP A 137 13.34 -4.51 -19.84
C TRP A 137 13.07 -4.60 -21.33
N LEU A 138 12.87 -3.45 -21.96
CA LEU A 138 12.59 -3.31 -23.38
C LEU A 138 13.79 -2.63 -24.02
N ILE A 139 14.50 -3.35 -24.90
CA ILE A 139 15.67 -2.84 -25.59
C ILE A 139 15.37 -2.82 -27.08
N ARG A 140 15.53 -1.66 -27.72
CA ARG A 140 15.40 -1.55 -29.19
C ARG A 140 16.55 -2.30 -29.87
N GLY A 141 16.21 -3.13 -30.85
CA GLY A 141 17.18 -3.89 -31.63
C GLY A 141 16.74 -4.04 -33.09
N ILE A 142 17.57 -4.72 -33.87
CA ILE A 142 17.30 -5.00 -35.28
C ILE A 142 17.56 -6.48 -35.53
N TYR A 143 16.56 -7.16 -36.09
CA TYR A 143 16.72 -8.48 -36.65
C TYR A 143 17.33 -8.36 -38.05
N TRP A 144 18.54 -8.90 -38.23
CA TRP A 144 19.24 -8.88 -39.51
C TRP A 144 20.03 -10.18 -39.72
N PRO A 145 19.39 -11.23 -40.27
CA PRO A 145 20.06 -12.49 -40.52
C PRO A 145 21.05 -12.34 -41.68
N LYS A 146 22.32 -12.59 -41.39
CA LYS A 146 23.45 -12.51 -42.33
C LYS A 146 23.96 -13.89 -42.74
N TYR A 147 23.71 -14.91 -41.92
CA TYR A 147 24.25 -16.26 -42.10
C TYR A 147 23.17 -17.33 -41.93
N VAL A 148 23.37 -18.48 -42.58
CA VAL A 148 22.69 -19.75 -42.29
C VAL A 148 23.76 -20.78 -41.98
N ASP A 149 23.76 -21.34 -40.77
CA ASP A 149 24.79 -22.26 -40.28
C ASP A 149 26.24 -21.77 -40.51
N GLY A 150 26.45 -20.45 -40.41
CA GLY A 150 27.75 -19.80 -40.66
C GLY A 150 28.07 -19.53 -42.12
N VAL A 151 27.25 -19.98 -43.08
CA VAL A 151 27.37 -19.64 -44.51
C VAL A 151 26.72 -18.29 -44.78
N LYS A 152 27.42 -17.41 -45.47
CA LYS A 152 26.96 -16.03 -45.72
C LYS A 152 25.80 -16.00 -46.71
N ILE A 153 24.74 -15.28 -46.34
CA ILE A 153 23.62 -14.94 -47.22
C ILE A 153 24.06 -13.77 -48.11
N GLU A 154 23.63 -13.75 -49.37
CA GLU A 154 23.89 -12.64 -50.28
C GLU A 154 23.50 -11.31 -49.61
N PRO A 155 24.41 -10.32 -49.51
CA PRO A 155 24.16 -9.09 -48.75
C PRO A 155 22.93 -8.31 -49.21
N LYS A 156 22.64 -8.29 -50.52
CA LYS A 156 21.45 -7.65 -51.07
C LYS A 156 20.15 -8.32 -50.61
N PHE A 157 20.16 -9.64 -50.50
CA PHE A 157 19.02 -10.41 -50.01
C PHE A 157 18.88 -10.29 -48.50
N SER A 158 19.99 -10.39 -47.76
CA SER A 158 20.04 -10.20 -46.30
C SER A 158 19.50 -8.85 -45.86
N LYS A 159 19.85 -7.75 -46.56
CA LYS A 159 19.32 -6.41 -46.28
C LYS A 159 17.79 -6.30 -46.40
N LYS A 160 17.15 -7.11 -47.25
CA LYS A 160 15.68 -7.13 -47.38
C LYS A 160 14.98 -7.80 -46.20
N MET A 161 15.71 -8.55 -45.37
CA MET A 161 15.19 -9.23 -44.18
C MET A 161 15.39 -8.41 -42.90
N ILE A 162 15.94 -7.19 -43.01
CA ILE A 162 16.09 -6.29 -41.86
C ILE A 162 14.70 -5.95 -41.32
N SER A 163 14.49 -6.19 -40.04
CA SER A 163 13.23 -5.88 -39.35
C SER A 163 13.53 -5.28 -37.96
N PRO A 164 12.86 -4.18 -37.57
CA PRO A 164 12.99 -3.65 -36.23
C PRO A 164 12.36 -4.61 -35.22
N ILE A 165 13.03 -4.82 -34.09
CA ILE A 165 12.55 -5.70 -33.01
C ILE A 165 12.75 -5.03 -31.66
N ILE A 166 12.03 -5.52 -30.65
CA ILE A 166 12.26 -5.23 -29.25
C ILE A 166 12.76 -6.51 -28.59
N ILE A 167 13.92 -6.44 -27.94
CA ILE A 167 14.41 -7.51 -27.09
C ILE A 167 13.83 -7.26 -25.70
N THR A 168 12.98 -8.18 -25.27
CA THR A 168 12.31 -8.16 -23.98
C THR A 168 13.04 -9.10 -23.04
N ILE A 169 13.56 -8.54 -21.95
CA ILE A 169 14.23 -9.30 -20.88
C ILE A 169 13.36 -9.20 -19.63
N TRP A 170 12.87 -10.34 -19.18
CA TRP A 170 12.08 -10.44 -17.95
C TRP A 170 12.99 -10.75 -16.78
N THR A 171 12.79 -10.01 -15.70
CA THR A 171 13.57 -10.17 -14.48
C THR A 171 12.66 -10.24 -13.27
N LYS A 172 13.11 -10.98 -12.26
CA LYS A 172 12.48 -11.08 -10.94
C LYS A 172 13.56 -10.90 -9.90
N ARG A 173 13.52 -9.78 -9.17
CA ARG A 173 14.64 -9.33 -8.32
C ARG A 173 15.95 -9.29 -9.13
N ASP A 174 17.00 -9.95 -8.66
CA ASP A 174 18.32 -10.04 -9.29
C ASP A 174 18.43 -11.10 -10.40
N LYS A 175 17.34 -11.82 -10.71
CA LYS A 175 17.36 -12.95 -11.64
C LYS A 175 16.71 -12.61 -12.96
N ILE A 176 17.32 -13.08 -14.05
CA ILE A 176 16.75 -13.04 -15.40
C ILE A 176 15.98 -14.33 -15.63
N THR A 177 14.68 -14.20 -15.86
CA THR A 177 13.78 -15.33 -16.11
C THR A 177 13.82 -15.71 -17.59
N THR A 178 13.58 -14.74 -18.46
CA THR A 178 13.35 -14.99 -19.90
C THR A 178 13.93 -13.87 -20.75
N VAL A 179 14.52 -14.23 -21.89
CA VAL A 179 14.91 -13.32 -22.98
C VAL A 179 14.13 -13.71 -24.23
N SER A 180 13.54 -12.75 -24.91
CA SER A 180 12.62 -12.99 -26.04
C SER A 180 12.54 -11.79 -26.95
N THR A 181 12.24 -12.00 -28.22
CA THR A 181 12.08 -10.97 -29.24
C THR A 181 10.60 -10.70 -29.54
N HIS A 182 10.28 -9.43 -29.70
CA HIS A 182 8.93 -8.94 -29.91
C HIS A 182 8.89 -7.90 -31.04
N GLU A 183 7.73 -7.78 -31.66
CA GLU A 183 7.41 -6.72 -32.59
C GLU A 183 7.35 -5.37 -31.85
N PRO A 184 7.85 -4.27 -32.44
CA PRO A 184 7.80 -2.96 -31.80
C PRO A 184 6.39 -2.46 -31.51
N ILE A 185 5.42 -2.83 -32.32
CA ILE A 185 4.02 -2.45 -32.17
C ILE A 185 3.28 -3.60 -31.50
N GLY A 186 2.60 -3.32 -30.39
CA GLY A 186 1.80 -4.29 -29.65
C GLY A 186 2.60 -5.30 -28.83
N LEU A 187 3.94 -5.36 -28.96
CA LEU A 187 4.81 -6.26 -28.21
C LEU A 187 4.35 -7.73 -28.32
N ASN A 188 3.94 -8.16 -29.51
CA ASN A 188 3.71 -9.57 -29.82
C ASN A 188 5.04 -10.28 -30.11
N TYR A 189 5.15 -11.59 -29.87
CA TYR A 189 6.36 -12.34 -30.23
C TYR A 189 6.71 -12.15 -31.70
N PHE A 190 7.96 -11.77 -31.99
CA PHE A 190 8.43 -11.57 -33.35
C PHE A 190 8.62 -12.92 -34.04
N ASP A 191 7.91 -13.15 -35.14
CA ASP A 191 7.97 -14.42 -35.87
C ASP A 191 9.24 -14.50 -36.72
N HIS A 192 10.18 -15.33 -36.28
CA HIS A 192 11.47 -15.57 -36.93
C HIS A 192 11.88 -17.03 -36.81
N TYR A 193 12.97 -17.42 -37.48
CA TYR A 193 13.33 -18.84 -37.62
C TYR A 193 13.58 -19.58 -36.29
N HIS A 194 13.89 -18.87 -35.21
CA HIS A 194 14.17 -19.43 -33.87
C HIS A 194 13.00 -19.28 -32.88
N GLN A 195 11.85 -18.74 -33.29
CA GLN A 195 10.75 -18.43 -32.39
C GLN A 195 10.00 -19.70 -31.93
N SER A 196 9.88 -19.94 -30.61
CA SER A 196 9.01 -21.01 -30.04
C SER A 196 8.09 -20.58 -28.87
N LYS A 197 8.00 -19.27 -28.56
CA LYS A 197 7.23 -18.70 -27.42
C LYS A 197 7.62 -19.33 -26.05
N PRO A 198 8.70 -18.87 -25.38
CA PRO A 198 9.67 -17.86 -25.81
C PRO A 198 10.68 -18.40 -26.84
N ASP A 199 11.58 -17.54 -27.30
CA ASP A 199 12.54 -17.87 -28.36
C ASP A 199 13.45 -19.04 -28.00
N CYS A 200 13.71 -19.89 -28.98
CA CYS A 200 14.64 -21.00 -28.89
C CYS A 200 16.05 -20.50 -29.25
N TRP A 201 16.81 -20.14 -28.24
CA TRP A 201 18.18 -19.65 -28.38
C TRP A 201 19.22 -20.71 -28.77
N GLY A 202 18.79 -21.96 -29.03
CA GLY A 202 19.68 -23.07 -29.37
C GLY A 202 20.71 -23.33 -28.26
N SER A 203 22.00 -23.34 -28.62
CA SER A 203 23.10 -23.51 -27.67
C SER A 203 23.51 -22.24 -26.94
N TRP A 204 22.97 -21.08 -27.31
CA TRP A 204 23.27 -19.84 -26.62
C TRP A 204 22.53 -19.79 -25.28
N SER A 205 23.27 -19.43 -24.23
CA SER A 205 22.75 -19.17 -22.89
C SER A 205 23.22 -17.81 -22.41
N TYR A 206 22.34 -17.11 -21.70
CA TYR A 206 22.63 -15.84 -21.05
C TYR A 206 22.79 -16.02 -19.53
N ASP A 207 23.49 -15.07 -18.91
CA ASP A 207 23.64 -15.03 -17.45
C ASP A 207 22.27 -14.94 -16.79
N ARG A 208 22.03 -15.79 -15.78
CA ARG A 208 20.74 -15.86 -15.07
C ARG A 208 20.58 -14.77 -14.00
N LYS A 209 21.61 -13.96 -13.76
CA LYS A 209 21.61 -12.89 -12.78
C LYS A 209 22.07 -11.59 -13.40
N TRP A 210 21.54 -10.49 -12.92
CA TRP A 210 21.93 -9.14 -13.31
C TRP A 210 22.19 -8.29 -12.06
N LYS A 211 23.07 -7.30 -12.18
CA LYS A 211 23.35 -6.34 -11.10
C LYS A 211 23.09 -4.91 -11.54
N THR A 212 23.36 -4.63 -12.81
CA THR A 212 23.30 -3.29 -13.39
C THR A 212 22.50 -3.31 -14.68
N ALA A 213 22.00 -2.14 -15.09
CA ALA A 213 21.35 -1.98 -16.40
C ALA A 213 22.30 -2.36 -17.55
N ASP A 214 23.61 -2.14 -17.42
CA ASP A 214 24.60 -2.52 -18.46
C ASP A 214 24.65 -4.03 -18.71
N ASP A 215 24.41 -4.85 -17.68
CA ASP A 215 24.37 -6.31 -17.84
C ASP A 215 23.21 -6.72 -18.74
N ILE A 216 22.06 -6.06 -18.57
CA ILE A 216 20.86 -6.27 -19.39
C ILE A 216 21.14 -5.88 -20.85
N ILE A 217 21.84 -4.77 -21.07
CA ILE A 217 22.19 -4.35 -22.44
C ILE A 217 23.11 -5.35 -23.11
N LYS A 218 24.16 -5.80 -22.40
CA LYS A 218 25.09 -6.80 -22.94
C LYS A 218 24.37 -8.09 -23.33
N ILE A 219 23.36 -8.49 -22.57
CA ILE A 219 22.53 -9.66 -22.91
C ILE A 219 21.69 -9.40 -24.15
N ALA A 220 21.10 -8.20 -24.28
CA ALA A 220 20.36 -7.82 -25.48
C ALA A 220 21.26 -7.77 -26.73
N GLU A 221 22.47 -7.22 -26.62
CA GLU A 221 23.45 -7.18 -27.72
C GLU A 221 23.87 -8.60 -28.14
N LYS A 222 24.13 -9.49 -27.17
CA LYS A 222 24.43 -10.91 -27.46
C LYS A 222 23.25 -11.62 -28.11
N ALA A 223 22.02 -11.38 -27.62
CA ALA A 223 20.82 -11.94 -28.23
C ALA A 223 20.69 -11.51 -29.70
N GLN A 224 20.91 -10.22 -29.98
CA GLN A 224 20.90 -9.70 -31.34
C GLN A 224 21.98 -10.34 -32.22
N ALA A 225 23.19 -10.53 -31.69
CA ALA A 225 24.28 -11.20 -32.40
C ALA A 225 23.92 -12.65 -32.76
N VAL A 226 23.27 -13.38 -31.85
CA VAL A 226 22.80 -14.76 -32.11
C VAL A 226 21.79 -14.80 -33.24
N LEU A 227 20.90 -13.80 -33.33
CA LEU A 227 19.91 -13.69 -34.41
C LEU A 227 20.52 -13.36 -35.78
N GLU A 228 21.79 -12.97 -35.86
CA GLU A 228 22.47 -12.77 -37.15
C GLU A 228 22.71 -14.10 -37.90
N ASN A 229 22.70 -15.24 -37.19
CA ASN A 229 22.92 -16.55 -37.77
C ASN A 229 21.68 -17.45 -37.59
N ILE A 230 21.09 -17.87 -38.70
CA ILE A 230 20.02 -18.86 -38.71
C ILE A 230 20.66 -20.25 -38.52
N ASN A 231 20.58 -20.79 -37.32
CA ASN A 231 21.05 -22.14 -37.01
C ASN A 231 19.96 -23.18 -37.33
N THR A 232 20.14 -23.96 -38.39
CA THR A 232 19.14 -24.94 -38.86
C THR A 232 18.82 -26.01 -37.83
N LEU A 233 19.75 -26.31 -36.91
CA LEU A 233 19.52 -27.25 -35.80
C LEU A 233 18.58 -26.71 -34.72
N SER A 234 18.40 -25.39 -34.65
CA SER A 234 17.48 -24.72 -33.72
C SER A 234 16.38 -23.93 -34.45
N VAL A 235 16.09 -24.30 -35.70
CA VAL A 235 14.94 -23.72 -36.42
C VAL A 235 13.66 -24.32 -35.86
N VAL A 236 12.76 -23.43 -35.46
CA VAL A 236 11.42 -23.77 -34.99
C VAL A 236 10.39 -23.44 -36.08
N SER A 237 10.54 -22.28 -36.74
CA SER A 237 9.64 -21.83 -37.81
C SER A 237 10.36 -21.81 -39.16
N HIS A 238 9.98 -22.70 -40.07
CA HIS A 238 10.55 -22.77 -41.43
C HIS A 238 9.98 -21.72 -42.39
N ASN A 239 8.87 -21.08 -41.99
CA ASN A 239 8.14 -20.09 -42.76
C ASN A 239 7.60 -18.99 -41.82
N PRO A 240 8.49 -18.14 -41.28
CA PRO A 240 8.07 -17.08 -40.38
C PRO A 240 7.22 -16.06 -41.14
N ARG A 241 6.17 -15.54 -40.50
CA ARG A 241 5.36 -14.44 -41.02
C ARG A 241 6.27 -13.24 -41.27
N SER A 242 6.09 -12.58 -42.42
CA SER A 242 6.88 -11.42 -42.88
C SER A 242 8.34 -11.68 -43.27
N LEU A 243 8.85 -12.91 -43.11
CA LEU A 243 10.18 -13.30 -43.57
C LEU A 243 10.10 -14.32 -44.72
N PRO A 244 11.14 -14.46 -45.56
CA PRO A 244 11.22 -15.51 -46.55
C PRO A 244 11.14 -16.91 -45.93
N ARG A 245 10.82 -17.93 -46.73
CA ARG A 245 10.99 -19.32 -46.30
C ARG A 245 12.47 -19.67 -46.20
N LEU A 246 12.82 -20.56 -45.28
CA LEU A 246 14.21 -21.03 -45.16
C LEU A 246 14.75 -21.61 -46.48
N ALA A 247 13.90 -22.36 -47.21
CA ALA A 247 14.24 -22.89 -48.53
C ALA A 247 14.55 -21.79 -49.57
N THR A 248 13.92 -20.62 -49.45
CA THR A 248 14.25 -19.45 -50.29
C THR A 248 15.58 -18.87 -49.87
N VAL A 249 15.83 -18.68 -48.57
CA VAL A 249 17.11 -18.17 -48.06
C VAL A 249 18.28 -19.04 -48.51
N ASN A 250 18.13 -20.37 -48.46
CA ASN A 250 19.16 -21.32 -48.88
C ASN A 250 19.59 -21.16 -50.36
N ARG A 251 18.72 -20.62 -51.23
CA ARG A 251 19.06 -20.34 -52.64
C ARG A 251 19.96 -19.11 -52.81
N TYR A 252 19.98 -18.21 -51.83
CA TYR A 252 20.77 -16.98 -51.81
C TYR A 252 22.03 -17.11 -50.95
N LEU A 253 22.45 -18.33 -50.60
CA LEU A 253 23.73 -18.54 -49.94
C LEU A 253 24.88 -18.38 -50.93
N ILE A 254 25.92 -17.66 -50.52
CA ILE A 254 27.15 -17.55 -51.28
C ILE A 254 27.85 -18.91 -51.20
N LYS A 255 27.81 -19.68 -52.29
CA LYS A 255 28.57 -20.92 -52.42
C LYS A 255 30.07 -20.58 -52.43
N ASP A 256 30.87 -21.37 -51.72
CA ASP A 256 32.29 -21.18 -51.30
C ASP A 256 33.34 -20.75 -52.35
N ASN A 257 32.97 -20.38 -53.58
CA ASN A 257 33.96 -20.00 -54.60
C ASN A 257 34.39 -18.52 -54.57
N LYS A 258 34.00 -17.74 -53.55
CA LYS A 258 34.48 -16.37 -53.34
C LYS A 258 34.52 -16.01 -51.85
N ILE A 259 35.44 -16.63 -51.10
CA ILE A 259 35.82 -16.11 -49.78
C ILE A 259 37.25 -15.61 -49.89
N ASP A 260 37.39 -14.35 -50.30
CA ASP A 260 38.59 -13.59 -49.99
C ASP A 260 38.62 -13.35 -48.46
N ASP A 261 39.72 -13.79 -47.85
CA ASP A 261 40.28 -13.43 -46.55
C ASP A 261 39.32 -13.12 -45.38
N ILE A 262 39.04 -14.15 -44.56
CA ILE A 262 38.67 -13.93 -43.16
C ILE A 262 39.60 -14.78 -42.27
N LYS A 263 40.50 -14.07 -41.58
CA LYS A 263 41.47 -14.58 -40.61
C LYS A 263 40.82 -15.53 -39.60
N ASN A 264 41.58 -16.58 -39.25
CA ASN A 264 41.24 -17.68 -38.36
C ASN A 264 40.48 -17.27 -37.09
N VAL A 265 39.17 -17.57 -37.04
CA VAL A 265 38.38 -17.64 -35.81
C VAL A 265 38.22 -19.11 -35.43
N SER A 266 38.48 -19.45 -34.16
CA SER A 266 38.40 -20.83 -33.66
C SER A 266 37.01 -21.45 -33.89
N ASN A 267 36.97 -22.74 -34.24
CA ASN A 267 35.74 -23.44 -34.64
C ASN A 267 34.64 -23.47 -33.56
N ASN A 268 34.98 -23.26 -32.28
CA ASN A 268 34.01 -23.21 -31.20
C ASN A 268 33.21 -21.90 -31.16
N LEU A 269 33.74 -20.77 -31.65
CA LEU A 269 33.04 -19.48 -31.68
C LEU A 269 32.08 -19.37 -32.88
N LYS A 270 32.41 -20.00 -34.02
CA LYS A 270 31.55 -20.05 -35.22
C LYS A 270 30.20 -20.74 -34.97
N ARG A 271 30.15 -21.73 -34.07
CA ARG A 271 28.91 -22.45 -33.72
C ARG A 271 27.93 -21.62 -32.87
N VAL A 272 28.41 -20.57 -32.21
CA VAL A 272 27.60 -19.73 -31.30
C VAL A 272 27.18 -18.39 -31.94
N GLY A 273 27.59 -18.14 -33.19
CA GLY A 273 27.21 -16.91 -33.91
C GLY A 273 27.91 -15.62 -33.45
N ILE A 274 28.88 -15.69 -32.54
CA ILE A 274 29.59 -14.50 -32.04
C ILE A 274 30.93 -14.37 -32.78
N ARG A 275 31.15 -13.23 -33.44
CA ARG A 275 32.49 -12.79 -33.85
C ARG A 275 32.94 -11.65 -32.93
N ASP A 276 34.18 -11.73 -32.44
CA ASP A 276 34.88 -10.62 -31.80
C ASP A 276 35.15 -9.52 -32.83
N ASP A 277 34.11 -8.76 -33.16
CA ASP A 277 34.30 -7.44 -33.73
C ASP A 277 34.24 -6.47 -32.55
N ASN A 278 35.34 -5.76 -32.30
CA ASN A 278 35.42 -4.68 -31.32
C ASN A 278 34.18 -3.78 -31.43
N LEU A 279 33.23 -3.96 -30.50
CA LEU A 279 32.07 -3.10 -30.32
C LEU A 279 32.56 -1.78 -29.71
N THR A 280 33.13 -0.91 -30.53
CA THR A 280 33.13 0.53 -30.24
C THR A 280 31.73 1.05 -30.56
N SER A 281 31.10 1.66 -29.57
CA SER A 281 29.70 2.09 -29.44
C SER A 281 29.16 3.07 -30.50
N ASP A 282 29.95 3.43 -31.51
CA ASP A 282 29.76 4.73 -32.17
C ASP A 282 29.07 4.69 -33.54
N ASN A 283 28.55 3.53 -34.00
CA ASN A 283 27.98 3.44 -35.36
C ASN A 283 26.58 2.81 -35.48
N VAL A 284 25.80 2.72 -34.40
CA VAL A 284 24.47 2.08 -34.46
C VAL A 284 23.30 3.08 -34.60
N TRP A 285 23.52 4.39 -34.49
CA TRP A 285 22.43 5.39 -34.43
C TRP A 285 22.49 6.56 -35.42
N SER A 286 23.16 6.42 -36.57
CA SER A 286 23.07 7.40 -37.66
C SER A 286 22.40 6.80 -38.90
N ILE A 287 21.06 6.75 -38.88
CA ILE A 287 20.18 6.80 -40.06
C ILE A 287 19.05 7.76 -39.72
#